data_AF-A0A4V2BHP0-F1
#
_entry.id   AF-A0A4V2BHP0-F1
#
_cell.length_a   1.000
_cell.length_b   1.000
_cell.length_c   1.000
_cell.angle_alpha   90.00
_cell.angle_beta   90.00
_cell.angle_gamma   90.00
#
_symmetry.space_group_name_H-M   'P 1'
#
loop_
_entity.id
_entity.type
_entity.pdbx_description
1 polymer ?
#
loop_
_entity_poly.entity_id
_entity_poly.type
_entity_poly.pdbx_seq_one_letter_code
_entity_poly.pdbx_strand_id
1 'polypeptide(L)'
;MVFTPAEEELIYRLAEKITGSSQQGTSRKTVIVHNILRRIQAHHADSLASYLEFALSNEKEYQQLLSALTIHYTNWFREADVFAPLYSEWSKQNVSGKPLRILSAACSSGEEVYSFALYLESMRKTYENFDYRFVGMDIDPVSVATAKRAIYPRDKASGIPLNLHRFLAYGSGKTKDYFTLDKEIRSRTNFFHGDLRNLASILSERQEKDFDIILCRNVLIYFDAKGIAQIVRNLSRQLLPGGILCVGHSEHIDLAETDLSSKGRSLYRKPLLKTMSSSTTSGAGRVLIVDDSLVIRRVLSSLIAKMGFEVESVESAMEASKAVLSKTYDLITLDLHMPQIDGITWLKEQRSIGLTTPVVIVSDASPAEAEDVLGILSTHAQDYIEKKDLQDNSSELTERLRAIADQTKAKTLAKSLFPQSKSVIRPDTWRRGMPELIVIGASTGGTEALVKMLGNLTQNSPPIVLVQHITPNFAEAFAHRLATASGLKLGKMIQDETLQRGHLYIALGDYHIAVKKQSAKYVLDISHGAKEHAVRPSIDLLFRSAARTKLKVLGCILTGMGKDGALGLLDIKNNQGMTLAQNEESCVVYGMPREAATIGAVQFVGDLAELRREIDGCILFSSSAA
;
A
#
# COMPACT_ATOMS: atom_id res chain seq x y z
N MET A 1 -16.02 -17.75 -49.32
CA MET A 1 -16.21 -16.32 -49.61
C MET A 1 -14.94 -15.57 -49.20
N VAL A 2 -14.44 -14.69 -50.05
CA VAL A 2 -13.27 -13.83 -49.79
C VAL A 2 -13.71 -12.40 -50.05
N PHE A 3 -13.48 -11.49 -49.11
CA PHE A 3 -13.85 -10.09 -49.29
C PHE A 3 -12.89 -9.40 -50.25
N THR A 4 -13.42 -8.48 -51.05
CA THR A 4 -12.62 -7.53 -51.81
C THR A 4 -11.95 -6.52 -50.87
N PRO A 5 -10.84 -5.88 -51.26
CA PRO A 5 -10.22 -4.82 -50.45
C PRO A 5 -11.19 -3.68 -50.08
N ALA A 6 -12.16 -3.38 -50.94
CA ALA A 6 -13.19 -2.38 -50.67
C ALA A 6 -14.20 -2.83 -49.60
N GLU A 7 -14.57 -4.11 -49.59
CA GLU A 7 -15.47 -4.68 -48.56
C GLU A 7 -14.77 -4.79 -47.21
N GLU A 8 -13.50 -5.18 -47.18
CA GLU A 8 -12.71 -5.16 -45.93
C GLU A 8 -12.61 -3.74 -45.37
N GLU A 9 -12.30 -2.77 -46.23
CA GLU A 9 -12.25 -1.36 -45.85
C GLU A 9 -13.60 -0.84 -45.33
N LEU A 10 -14.72 -1.28 -45.92
CA LEU A 10 -16.06 -0.98 -45.42
C LEU A 10 -16.29 -1.57 -44.02
N ILE A 11 -15.91 -2.83 -43.78
CA ILE A 11 -16.01 -3.48 -42.47
C ILE A 11 -15.20 -2.71 -41.43
N TYR A 12 -13.98 -2.27 -41.77
CA TYR A 12 -13.15 -1.49 -40.86
C TYR A 12 -13.77 -0.12 -40.56
N ARG A 13 -14.27 0.61 -41.56
CA ARG A 13 -14.95 1.89 -41.33
C ARG A 13 -16.21 1.74 -40.50
N LEU A 14 -16.96 0.64 -40.68
CA LEU A 14 -18.11 0.32 -39.84
C LEU A 14 -17.67 0.08 -38.39
N ALA A 15 -16.61 -0.70 -38.17
CA ALA A 15 -16.05 -0.94 -36.84
C ALA A 15 -15.57 0.38 -36.19
N GLU A 16 -14.85 1.25 -36.90
CA GLU A 16 -14.40 2.55 -36.40
C GLU A 16 -15.57 3.48 -36.07
N LYS A 17 -16.58 3.56 -36.95
CA LYS A 17 -17.75 4.40 -36.74
C LYS A 17 -18.53 3.96 -35.50
N ILE A 18 -18.77 2.66 -35.38
CA ILE A 18 -19.56 2.06 -34.30
C ILE A 18 -18.80 2.13 -32.98
N THR A 19 -17.53 1.70 -32.95
CA THR A 19 -16.77 1.55 -31.70
C THR A 19 -15.99 2.79 -31.29
N GLY A 20 -15.73 3.71 -32.22
CA GLY A 20 -14.81 4.82 -32.03
C GLY A 20 -13.34 4.41 -31.91
N SER A 21 -13.02 3.11 -32.03
CA SER A 21 -11.66 2.61 -31.89
C SER A 21 -10.92 2.61 -33.23
N SER A 22 -9.66 3.03 -33.21
CA SER A 22 -8.78 2.96 -34.38
C SER A 22 -8.46 1.50 -34.70
N GLN A 23 -8.62 1.09 -35.96
CA GLN A 23 -8.28 -0.27 -36.40
C GLN A 23 -6.83 -0.35 -36.89
N GLN A 24 -5.88 0.19 -36.12
CA GLN A 24 -4.47 0.07 -36.44
C GLN A 24 -3.94 -1.29 -35.97
N GLY A 25 -3.37 -2.07 -36.90
CA GLY A 25 -2.78 -3.39 -36.62
C GLY A 25 -3.38 -4.54 -37.44
N THR A 26 -2.52 -5.31 -38.11
CA THR A 26 -2.90 -6.37 -39.07
C THR A 26 -3.70 -7.49 -38.42
N SER A 27 -3.34 -7.93 -37.20
CA SER A 27 -4.01 -9.02 -36.49
C SER A 27 -5.46 -8.70 -36.11
N ARG A 28 -5.75 -7.44 -35.74
CA ARG A 28 -7.10 -7.00 -35.35
C ARG A 28 -8.04 -6.97 -36.55
N LYS A 29 -7.55 -6.45 -37.67
CA LYS A 29 -8.26 -6.44 -38.95
C LYS A 29 -8.67 -7.85 -39.38
N THR A 30 -7.74 -8.82 -39.29
CA THR A 30 -8.01 -10.22 -39.61
C THR A 30 -9.10 -10.84 -38.72
N VAL A 31 -9.09 -10.57 -37.41
CA VAL A 31 -10.09 -11.11 -36.48
C VAL A 31 -11.49 -10.60 -36.78
N ILE A 32 -11.64 -9.29 -37.04
CA ILE A 32 -12.95 -8.68 -37.35
C ILE A 32 -13.49 -9.24 -38.67
N VAL A 33 -12.67 -9.31 -39.71
CA VAL A 33 -13.05 -9.91 -41.00
C VAL A 33 -13.51 -11.36 -40.81
N HIS A 34 -12.76 -12.14 -40.04
CA HIS A 34 -13.10 -13.53 -39.77
C HIS A 34 -14.41 -13.68 -38.99
N ASN A 35 -14.68 -12.81 -38.01
CA ASN A 35 -15.95 -12.80 -37.27
C ASN A 35 -17.14 -12.50 -38.17
N ILE A 36 -17.03 -11.49 -39.05
CA ILE A 36 -18.08 -11.15 -40.01
C ILE A 36 -18.32 -12.29 -40.99
N LEU A 37 -17.27 -12.95 -41.50
CA LEU A 37 -17.41 -14.13 -42.36
C LEU A 37 -18.21 -15.25 -41.68
N ARG A 38 -17.96 -15.52 -40.39
CA ARG A 38 -18.75 -16.52 -39.65
C ARG A 38 -20.23 -16.15 -39.56
N ARG A 39 -20.56 -14.85 -39.41
CA ARG A 39 -21.97 -14.40 -39.37
C ARG A 39 -22.65 -14.58 -40.72
N ILE A 40 -21.98 -14.20 -41.81
CA ILE A 40 -22.48 -14.41 -43.19
C ILE A 40 -22.78 -15.89 -43.42
N GLN A 41 -21.85 -16.78 -43.03
CA GLN A 41 -22.02 -18.22 -43.16
C GLN A 41 -23.17 -18.77 -42.32
N ALA A 42 -23.33 -18.28 -41.09
CA ALA A 42 -24.40 -18.71 -40.19
C ALA A 42 -25.81 -18.36 -40.71
N HIS A 43 -25.93 -17.34 -41.56
CA HIS A 43 -27.20 -16.90 -42.16
C HIS A 43 -27.33 -17.21 -43.63
N HIS A 44 -26.39 -17.97 -44.20
CA HIS A 44 -26.39 -18.35 -45.62
C HIS A 44 -26.54 -17.15 -46.57
N ALA A 45 -25.94 -16.01 -46.22
CA ALA A 45 -25.97 -14.82 -47.08
C ALA A 45 -24.91 -14.90 -48.19
N ASP A 46 -25.26 -14.48 -49.40
CA ASP A 46 -24.41 -14.63 -50.60
C ASP A 46 -23.36 -13.51 -50.74
N SER A 47 -23.56 -12.39 -50.06
CA SER A 47 -22.68 -11.22 -50.11
C SER A 47 -22.67 -10.44 -48.79
N LEU A 48 -21.63 -9.60 -48.59
CA LEU A 48 -21.57 -8.69 -47.45
C LEU A 48 -22.78 -7.76 -47.42
N ALA A 49 -23.17 -7.23 -48.59
CA ALA A 49 -24.33 -6.33 -48.72
C ALA A 49 -25.62 -7.02 -48.26
N SER A 50 -25.91 -8.22 -48.77
CA SER A 50 -27.12 -8.98 -48.38
C SER A 50 -27.16 -9.31 -46.89
N TYR A 51 -26.00 -9.62 -46.28
CA TYR A 51 -25.92 -9.85 -44.86
C TYR A 51 -26.13 -8.57 -44.04
N LEU A 52 -25.57 -7.44 -44.46
CA LEU A 52 -25.75 -6.16 -43.76
C LEU A 52 -27.21 -5.70 -43.81
N GLU A 53 -27.91 -5.85 -44.95
CA GLU A 53 -29.34 -5.57 -45.06
C GLU A 53 -30.20 -6.44 -44.12
N PHE A 54 -29.90 -7.75 -44.07
CA PHE A 54 -30.55 -8.65 -43.13
C PHE A 54 -30.27 -8.27 -41.68
N ALA A 55 -29.01 -8.01 -41.33
CA ALA A 55 -28.62 -7.64 -39.97
C ALA A 55 -29.27 -6.31 -39.54
N LEU A 56 -29.40 -5.33 -40.43
CA LEU A 56 -30.06 -4.05 -40.13
C LEU A 56 -31.58 -4.16 -39.98
N SER A 57 -32.20 -5.17 -40.59
CA SER A 57 -33.65 -5.43 -40.47
C SER A 57 -34.02 -6.40 -39.34
N ASN A 58 -33.03 -7.07 -38.74
CA ASN A 58 -33.23 -8.02 -37.64
C ASN A 58 -32.51 -7.54 -36.37
N GLU A 59 -33.26 -7.09 -35.36
CA GLU A 59 -32.70 -6.55 -34.13
C GLU A 59 -31.72 -7.52 -33.43
N LYS A 60 -32.06 -8.81 -33.36
CA LYS A 60 -31.22 -9.83 -32.72
C LYS A 60 -29.91 -10.04 -33.47
N GLU A 61 -29.96 -10.05 -34.80
CA GLU A 61 -28.75 -10.18 -35.61
C GLU A 61 -27.92 -8.91 -35.60
N TYR A 62 -28.56 -7.74 -35.57
CA TYR A 62 -27.86 -6.47 -35.42
C TYR A 62 -26.96 -6.47 -34.17
N GLN A 63 -27.46 -6.96 -33.02
CA GLN A 63 -26.65 -7.08 -31.81
C GLN A 63 -25.44 -8.04 -32.01
N GLN A 64 -25.60 -9.12 -32.80
CA GLN A 64 -24.52 -10.06 -33.11
C GLN A 64 -23.50 -9.47 -34.08
N LEU A 65 -23.94 -8.65 -35.04
CA LEU A 65 -23.08 -7.86 -35.90
C LEU A 65 -22.23 -6.89 -35.07
N LEU A 66 -22.84 -6.15 -34.14
CA LEU A 66 -22.11 -5.26 -33.23
C LEU A 66 -21.06 -6.03 -32.40
N SER A 67 -21.44 -7.20 -31.87
CA SER A 67 -20.52 -8.07 -31.12
C SER A 67 -19.38 -8.61 -31.98
N ALA A 68 -19.62 -8.93 -33.25
CA ALA A 68 -18.60 -9.42 -34.18
C ALA A 68 -17.55 -8.34 -34.53
N LEU A 69 -17.93 -7.06 -34.47
CA LEU A 69 -17.06 -5.92 -34.71
C LEU A 69 -16.23 -5.50 -33.46
N THR A 70 -16.47 -6.13 -32.31
CA THR A 70 -15.76 -5.87 -31.06
C THR A 70 -14.85 -7.05 -30.69
N ILE A 71 -13.84 -6.80 -29.86
CA ILE A 71 -12.89 -7.83 -29.41
C ILE A 71 -13.09 -8.04 -27.92
N HIS A 72 -13.35 -9.29 -27.55
CA HIS A 72 -13.65 -9.70 -26.18
C HIS A 72 -12.45 -10.42 -25.58
N TYR A 73 -11.71 -9.75 -24.71
CA TYR A 73 -10.71 -10.41 -23.87
C TYR A 73 -10.85 -9.94 -22.43
N THR A 74 -11.41 -10.81 -21.59
CA THR A 74 -11.56 -10.59 -20.16
C THR A 74 -11.35 -11.90 -19.41
N ASN A 75 -10.87 -11.80 -18.17
CA ASN A 75 -10.60 -12.94 -17.29
C ASN A 75 -10.96 -12.56 -15.85
N TRP A 76 -11.32 -13.56 -15.05
CA TRP A 76 -11.49 -13.42 -13.61
C TRP A 76 -10.20 -12.93 -12.94
N PHE A 77 -10.32 -11.95 -12.05
CA PHE A 77 -9.20 -11.35 -11.30
C PHE A 77 -8.02 -10.88 -12.17
N ARG A 78 -8.33 -10.40 -13.39
CA ARG A 78 -7.32 -9.79 -14.27
C ARG A 78 -6.63 -8.62 -13.55
N GLU A 79 -5.29 -8.65 -13.51
CA GLU A 79 -4.45 -7.68 -12.77
C GLU A 79 -4.84 -7.62 -11.28
N ALA A 80 -4.80 -8.77 -10.61
CA ALA A 80 -5.23 -8.93 -9.21
C ALA A 80 -4.48 -8.00 -8.23
N ASP A 81 -3.28 -7.57 -8.58
CA ASP A 81 -2.45 -6.61 -7.85
C ASP A 81 -3.06 -5.21 -7.75
N VAL A 82 -4.04 -4.86 -8.59
CA VAL A 82 -4.74 -3.55 -8.50
C VAL A 82 -5.81 -3.50 -7.41
N PHE A 83 -6.32 -4.64 -6.95
CA PHE A 83 -7.50 -4.71 -6.07
C PHE A 83 -7.23 -4.07 -4.69
N ALA A 84 -6.14 -4.47 -4.04
CA ALA A 84 -5.80 -3.95 -2.71
C ALA A 84 -5.37 -2.46 -2.76
N PRO A 85 -4.49 -2.01 -3.68
CA PRO A 85 -4.14 -0.60 -3.81
C PRO A 85 -5.34 0.31 -4.15
N LEU A 86 -6.24 -0.12 -5.05
CA LEU A 86 -7.44 0.64 -5.40
C LEU A 86 -8.34 0.86 -4.18
N TYR A 87 -8.59 -0.19 -3.41
CA TYR A 87 -9.40 -0.08 -2.20
C TYR A 87 -8.70 0.75 -1.11
N SER A 88 -7.39 0.55 -0.91
CA SER A 88 -6.58 1.36 0.01
C SER A 88 -6.68 2.85 -0.33
N GLU A 89 -6.46 3.22 -1.60
CA GLU A 89 -6.56 4.60 -2.05
C GLU A 89 -7.95 5.21 -1.86
N TRP A 90 -9.00 4.41 -2.11
CA TRP A 90 -10.40 4.82 -1.93
C TRP A 90 -10.70 5.07 -0.44
N SER A 91 -10.31 4.14 0.43
CA SER A 91 -10.57 4.20 1.87
C SER A 91 -9.91 5.40 2.57
N LYS A 92 -8.88 6.02 1.98
CA LYS A 92 -8.18 7.19 2.56
C LYS A 92 -9.07 8.43 2.73
N GLN A 93 -10.21 8.54 2.05
CA GLN A 93 -11.03 9.76 2.06
C GLN A 93 -12.53 9.56 2.19
N ASN A 94 -13.05 8.32 2.12
CA ASN A 94 -14.50 8.14 2.18
C ASN A 94 -15.00 8.07 3.63
N VAL A 95 -15.64 9.15 4.08
CA VAL A 95 -16.15 9.35 5.46
C VAL A 95 -17.68 9.15 5.49
N SER A 96 -18.25 8.44 4.53
CA SER A 96 -19.70 8.38 4.33
C SER A 96 -20.24 6.97 4.54
N GLY A 97 -21.24 6.81 5.42
CA GLY A 97 -22.04 5.58 5.57
C GLY A 97 -22.99 5.29 4.40
N LYS A 98 -22.60 5.69 3.17
CA LYS A 98 -23.33 5.42 1.92
C LYS A 98 -22.65 4.26 1.19
N PRO A 99 -23.38 3.46 0.40
CA PRO A 99 -22.79 2.36 -0.35
C PRO A 99 -21.76 2.87 -1.35
N LEU A 100 -20.61 2.19 -1.42
CA LEU A 100 -19.55 2.42 -2.40
C LEU A 100 -20.11 2.24 -3.82
N ARG A 101 -20.08 3.28 -4.65
CA ARG A 101 -20.58 3.26 -6.03
C ARG A 101 -19.44 3.12 -7.03
N ILE A 102 -19.48 2.05 -7.81
CA ILE A 102 -18.43 1.71 -8.76
C ILE A 102 -19.02 1.57 -10.16
N LEU A 103 -18.34 2.14 -11.15
CA LEU A 103 -18.61 1.94 -12.58
C LEU A 103 -17.48 1.15 -13.22
N SER A 104 -17.77 0.03 -13.86
CA SER A 104 -16.92 -0.56 -14.90
C SER A 104 -17.40 -0.04 -16.23
N ALA A 105 -16.59 0.80 -16.87
CA ALA A 105 -16.96 1.53 -18.09
C ALA A 105 -16.81 0.67 -19.36
N ALA A 106 -16.18 -0.51 -19.24
CA ALA A 106 -16.08 -1.53 -20.29
C ALA A 106 -16.03 -2.93 -19.65
N CYS A 107 -17.19 -3.42 -19.22
CA CYS A 107 -17.28 -4.61 -18.37
C CYS A 107 -17.15 -5.94 -19.13
N SER A 108 -17.18 -5.92 -20.46
CA SER A 108 -17.27 -7.11 -21.32
C SER A 108 -18.36 -8.06 -20.80
N SER A 109 -18.09 -9.36 -20.71
CA SER A 109 -19.02 -10.39 -20.21
C SER A 109 -19.23 -10.39 -18.69
N GLY A 110 -18.72 -9.38 -17.97
CA GLY A 110 -18.99 -9.12 -16.55
C GLY A 110 -17.92 -9.62 -15.57
N GLU A 111 -16.88 -10.32 -16.03
CA GLU A 111 -15.83 -10.88 -15.17
C GLU A 111 -15.11 -9.81 -14.35
N GLU A 112 -14.88 -8.60 -14.89
CA GLU A 112 -14.29 -7.50 -14.11
C GLU A 112 -15.20 -7.10 -12.95
N VAL A 113 -16.46 -6.78 -13.26
CA VAL A 113 -17.48 -6.38 -12.28
C VAL A 113 -17.62 -7.44 -11.19
N TYR A 114 -17.73 -8.71 -11.58
CA TYR A 114 -17.91 -9.80 -10.62
C TYR A 114 -16.64 -10.14 -9.84
N SER A 115 -15.45 -9.94 -10.39
CA SER A 115 -14.21 -10.11 -9.63
C SER A 115 -14.12 -9.10 -8.50
N PHE A 116 -14.41 -7.82 -8.79
CA PHE A 116 -14.48 -6.80 -7.75
C PHE A 116 -15.64 -7.04 -6.79
N ALA A 117 -16.82 -7.41 -7.28
CA ALA A 117 -17.96 -7.69 -6.41
C ALA A 117 -17.70 -8.88 -5.46
N LEU A 118 -17.02 -9.94 -5.92
CA LEU A 118 -16.58 -11.06 -5.07
C LEU A 118 -15.62 -10.59 -3.96
N TYR A 119 -14.67 -9.72 -4.32
CA TYR A 119 -13.73 -9.13 -3.36
C TYR A 119 -14.46 -8.26 -2.32
N LEU A 120 -15.38 -7.40 -2.76
CA LEU A 120 -16.16 -6.51 -1.90
C LEU A 120 -17.19 -7.25 -1.04
N GLU A 121 -17.81 -8.32 -1.55
CA GLU A 121 -18.74 -9.14 -0.76
C GLU A 121 -18.02 -9.83 0.39
N SER A 122 -16.76 -10.23 0.19
CA SER A 122 -15.94 -10.77 1.28
C SER A 122 -15.73 -9.75 2.42
N MET A 123 -15.61 -8.46 2.08
CA MET A 123 -15.54 -7.36 3.05
C MET A 123 -16.90 -7.08 3.68
N ARG A 124 -17.98 -7.05 2.90
CA ARG A 124 -19.36 -6.81 3.37
C ARG A 124 -19.79 -7.79 4.45
N LYS A 125 -19.44 -9.07 4.29
CA LYS A 125 -19.71 -10.11 5.29
C LYS A 125 -18.88 -9.96 6.56
N THR A 126 -17.80 -9.19 6.50
CA THR A 126 -16.89 -8.93 7.62
C THR A 126 -17.22 -7.62 8.35
N TYR A 127 -17.74 -6.62 7.64
CA TYR A 127 -18.02 -5.28 8.16
C TYR A 127 -19.51 -4.94 8.03
N GLU A 128 -20.25 -4.90 9.15
CA GLU A 128 -21.72 -4.72 9.17
C GLU A 128 -22.21 -3.42 8.48
N ASN A 129 -21.38 -2.37 8.49
CA ASN A 129 -21.74 -1.06 7.93
C ASN A 129 -21.18 -0.81 6.53
N PHE A 130 -20.56 -1.82 5.89
CA PHE A 130 -20.08 -1.70 4.53
C PHE A 130 -21.14 -2.15 3.55
N ASP A 131 -21.37 -1.36 2.50
CA ASP A 131 -22.20 -1.75 1.37
C ASP A 131 -21.63 -1.19 0.06
N TYR A 132 -22.01 -1.79 -1.06
CA TYR A 132 -21.55 -1.40 -2.40
C TYR A 132 -22.65 -1.57 -3.46
N ARG A 133 -22.53 -0.80 -4.53
CA ARG A 133 -23.27 -0.95 -5.78
C ARG A 133 -22.33 -0.87 -6.95
N PHE A 134 -22.46 -1.82 -7.86
CA PHE A 134 -21.62 -1.91 -9.05
C PHE A 134 -22.46 -1.75 -10.31
N VAL A 135 -21.98 -0.92 -11.21
CA VAL A 135 -22.58 -0.70 -12.52
C VAL A 135 -21.58 -1.12 -13.59
N GLY A 136 -21.97 -2.00 -14.50
CA GLY A 136 -21.19 -2.38 -15.67
C GLY A 136 -21.78 -1.80 -16.94
N MET A 137 -20.96 -1.18 -17.77
CA MET A 137 -21.33 -0.75 -19.12
C MET A 137 -20.40 -1.41 -20.12
N ASP A 138 -20.95 -1.81 -21.27
CA ASP A 138 -20.13 -2.18 -22.43
C ASP A 138 -20.83 -1.79 -23.73
N ILE A 139 -20.04 -1.59 -24.78
CA ILE A 139 -20.53 -1.33 -26.13
C ILE A 139 -21.00 -2.61 -26.83
N ASP A 140 -20.57 -3.79 -26.36
CA ASP A 140 -21.07 -5.04 -26.89
C ASP A 140 -22.34 -5.50 -26.13
N PRO A 141 -23.51 -5.44 -26.79
CA PRO A 141 -24.77 -5.87 -26.18
C PRO A 141 -24.82 -7.37 -25.84
N VAL A 142 -24.08 -8.23 -26.56
CA VAL A 142 -24.06 -9.68 -26.30
C VAL A 142 -23.28 -9.99 -25.03
N SER A 143 -22.15 -9.30 -24.83
CA SER A 143 -21.38 -9.33 -23.60
C SER A 143 -22.18 -8.81 -22.41
N VAL A 144 -22.88 -7.68 -22.55
CA VAL A 144 -23.79 -7.15 -21.51
C VAL A 144 -24.90 -8.15 -21.16
N ALA A 145 -25.52 -8.80 -22.15
CA ALA A 145 -26.53 -9.82 -21.91
C ALA A 145 -25.97 -11.04 -21.16
N THR A 146 -24.70 -11.38 -21.40
CA THR A 146 -24.00 -12.44 -20.65
C THR A 146 -23.72 -12.02 -19.22
N ALA A 147 -23.22 -10.80 -19.01
CA ALA A 147 -22.99 -10.22 -17.69
C ALA A 147 -24.27 -10.18 -16.83
N LYS A 148 -25.42 -9.80 -17.43
CA LYS A 148 -26.74 -9.81 -16.77
C LYS A 148 -27.18 -11.20 -16.34
N ARG A 149 -26.94 -12.21 -17.17
CA ARG A 149 -27.29 -13.60 -16.83
C ARG A 149 -26.42 -14.15 -15.71
N ALA A 150 -25.15 -13.75 -15.66
CA ALA A 150 -24.18 -14.18 -14.65
C ALA A 150 -24.00 -15.71 -14.59
N ILE A 151 -24.02 -16.37 -15.75
CA ILE A 151 -23.84 -17.82 -15.89
C ILE A 151 -22.60 -18.05 -16.75
N TYR A 152 -21.62 -18.74 -16.18
CA TYR A 152 -20.30 -18.92 -16.78
C TYR A 152 -19.91 -20.40 -16.85
N PRO A 153 -19.11 -20.82 -17.85
CA PRO A 153 -18.57 -22.17 -17.92
C PRO A 153 -17.77 -22.55 -16.66
N ARG A 154 -17.93 -23.78 -16.17
CA ARG A 154 -17.36 -24.24 -14.90
C ARG A 154 -15.82 -24.14 -14.86
N ASP A 155 -15.15 -24.37 -15.97
CA ASP A 155 -13.70 -24.27 -16.10
C ASP A 155 -13.16 -22.86 -15.81
N LYS A 156 -13.97 -21.82 -16.06
CA LYS A 156 -13.60 -20.42 -15.79
C LYS A 156 -13.50 -20.10 -14.30
N ALA A 157 -14.10 -20.91 -13.41
CA ALA A 157 -13.96 -20.73 -11.97
C ALA A 157 -12.52 -20.91 -11.46
N SER A 158 -11.65 -21.56 -12.24
CA SER A 158 -10.21 -21.70 -11.92
C SER A 158 -9.47 -20.35 -11.82
N GLY A 159 -9.98 -19.30 -12.50
CA GLY A 159 -9.44 -17.94 -12.39
C GLY A 159 -9.92 -17.18 -11.14
N ILE A 160 -10.74 -17.78 -10.29
CA ILE A 160 -11.27 -17.17 -9.05
C ILE A 160 -10.48 -17.75 -7.86
N PRO A 161 -9.98 -16.91 -6.93
CA PRO A 161 -9.34 -17.37 -5.69
C PRO A 161 -10.22 -18.35 -4.90
N LEU A 162 -9.65 -19.48 -4.47
CA LEU A 162 -10.39 -20.57 -3.81
C LEU A 162 -11.21 -20.12 -2.60
N ASN A 163 -10.70 -19.16 -1.82
CA ASN A 163 -11.41 -18.59 -0.66
C ASN A 163 -12.73 -17.90 -1.04
N LEU A 164 -12.90 -17.47 -2.30
CA LEU A 164 -14.10 -16.81 -2.82
C LEU A 164 -15.07 -17.80 -3.49
N HIS A 165 -14.69 -19.07 -3.68
CA HIS A 165 -15.58 -20.08 -4.27
C HIS A 165 -16.84 -20.34 -3.43
N ARG A 166 -16.80 -19.99 -2.14
CA ARG A 166 -17.98 -19.99 -1.24
C ARG A 166 -19.12 -19.08 -1.72
N PHE A 167 -18.84 -18.12 -2.60
CA PHE A 167 -19.83 -17.22 -3.19
C PHE A 167 -20.31 -17.69 -4.58
N LEU A 168 -19.92 -18.89 -4.99
CA LEU A 168 -20.30 -19.48 -6.27
C LEU A 168 -21.33 -20.59 -6.05
N ALA A 169 -22.27 -20.69 -6.98
CA ALA A 169 -23.23 -21.77 -7.05
C ALA A 169 -22.99 -22.57 -8.33
N TYR A 170 -22.63 -23.85 -8.18
CA TYR A 170 -22.38 -24.75 -9.29
C TYR A 170 -23.66 -25.43 -9.75
N GLY A 171 -23.89 -25.47 -11.07
CA GLY A 171 -25.06 -26.12 -11.63
C GLY A 171 -25.04 -27.64 -11.47
N SER A 172 -26.21 -28.26 -11.62
CA SER A 172 -26.43 -29.70 -11.56
C SER A 172 -27.27 -30.16 -12.75
N GLY A 173 -27.24 -31.47 -13.07
CA GLY A 173 -27.98 -32.01 -14.21
C GLY A 173 -27.62 -31.33 -15.53
N LYS A 174 -28.61 -30.70 -16.19
CA LYS A 174 -28.44 -29.99 -17.48
C LYS A 174 -27.57 -28.73 -17.40
N THR A 175 -27.30 -28.21 -16.20
CA THR A 175 -26.44 -27.03 -15.99
C THR A 175 -25.10 -27.39 -15.34
N LYS A 176 -24.74 -28.67 -15.27
CA LYS A 176 -23.53 -29.15 -14.59
C LYS A 176 -22.24 -28.44 -15.06
N ASP A 177 -22.17 -28.08 -16.33
CA ASP A 177 -20.97 -27.48 -16.92
C ASP A 177 -20.87 -25.96 -16.68
N TYR A 178 -21.73 -25.40 -15.82
CA TYR A 178 -21.81 -23.98 -15.53
C TYR A 178 -21.77 -23.68 -14.03
N PHE A 179 -21.43 -22.44 -13.69
CA PHE A 179 -21.59 -21.86 -12.37
C PHE A 179 -22.22 -20.45 -12.47
N THR A 180 -22.77 -19.98 -11.36
CA THR A 180 -23.26 -18.61 -11.18
C THR A 180 -22.79 -18.05 -9.84
N LEU A 181 -23.04 -16.78 -9.59
CA LEU A 181 -22.67 -16.10 -8.35
C LEU A 181 -23.84 -16.08 -7.35
N ASP A 182 -23.50 -15.91 -6.08
CA ASP A 182 -24.45 -15.68 -5.00
C ASP A 182 -25.48 -14.59 -5.36
N LYS A 183 -26.73 -14.78 -4.93
CA LYS A 183 -27.83 -13.88 -5.26
C LYS A 183 -27.59 -12.47 -4.72
N GLU A 184 -26.96 -12.33 -3.57
CA GLU A 184 -26.63 -11.02 -2.98
C GLU A 184 -25.69 -10.24 -3.90
N ILE A 185 -24.63 -10.88 -4.39
CA ILE A 185 -23.67 -10.27 -5.33
C ILE A 185 -24.40 -9.79 -6.58
N ARG A 186 -25.22 -10.66 -7.18
CA ARG A 186 -25.98 -10.34 -8.40
C ARG A 186 -27.00 -9.22 -8.19
N SER A 187 -27.56 -9.09 -7.00
CA SER A 187 -28.53 -8.03 -6.69
C SER A 187 -27.89 -6.65 -6.52
N ARG A 188 -26.56 -6.59 -6.30
CA ARG A 188 -25.77 -5.37 -6.14
C ARG A 188 -25.09 -4.93 -7.43
N THR A 189 -25.20 -5.73 -8.50
CA THR A 189 -24.66 -5.42 -9.82
C THR A 189 -25.78 -5.06 -10.80
N ASN A 190 -25.56 -4.03 -11.60
CA ASN A 190 -26.43 -3.62 -12.69
C ASN A 190 -25.62 -3.49 -13.98
N PHE A 191 -26.23 -3.80 -15.13
CA PHE A 191 -25.53 -3.75 -16.41
C PHE A 191 -26.36 -3.06 -17.49
N PHE A 192 -25.70 -2.32 -18.38
CA PHE A 192 -26.35 -1.75 -19.55
C PHE A 192 -25.41 -1.61 -20.74
N HIS A 193 -26.01 -1.58 -21.93
CA HIS A 193 -25.29 -1.31 -23.17
C HIS A 193 -25.08 0.21 -23.31
N GLY A 194 -23.87 0.62 -23.67
CA GLY A 194 -23.55 2.03 -23.85
C GLY A 194 -22.16 2.30 -24.44
N ASP A 195 -22.00 3.50 -24.99
CA ASP A 195 -20.77 3.97 -25.61
C ASP A 195 -20.03 4.94 -24.69
N LEU A 196 -18.74 4.67 -24.43
CA LEU A 196 -17.84 5.52 -23.64
C LEU A 196 -17.80 6.98 -24.11
N ARG A 197 -17.95 7.23 -25.42
CA ARG A 197 -17.96 8.58 -26.00
C ARG A 197 -19.16 9.40 -25.54
N ASN A 198 -20.28 8.73 -25.27
CA ASN A 198 -21.57 9.32 -24.87
C ASN A 198 -21.94 9.02 -23.41
N LEU A 199 -20.98 8.56 -22.61
CA LEU A 199 -21.18 8.07 -21.24
C LEU A 199 -22.04 9.01 -20.38
N ALA A 200 -21.80 10.32 -20.44
CA ALA A 200 -22.51 11.30 -19.62
C ALA A 200 -24.03 11.35 -19.92
N SER A 201 -24.43 11.25 -21.19
CA SER A 201 -25.86 11.22 -21.59
C SER A 201 -26.52 9.96 -21.08
N ILE A 202 -25.86 8.82 -21.31
CA ILE A 202 -26.37 7.49 -20.95
C ILE A 202 -26.55 7.38 -19.44
N LEU A 203 -25.56 7.82 -18.66
CA LEU A 203 -25.65 7.83 -17.19
C LEU A 203 -26.78 8.75 -16.70
N SER A 204 -26.94 9.93 -17.30
CA SER A 204 -28.01 10.87 -16.98
C SER A 204 -29.41 10.28 -17.25
N GLU A 205 -29.62 9.68 -18.42
CA GLU A 205 -30.89 9.02 -18.80
C GLU A 205 -31.24 7.87 -17.83
N ARG A 206 -30.21 7.16 -17.35
CA ARG A 206 -30.37 6.07 -16.39
C ARG A 206 -30.39 6.51 -14.93
N GLN A 207 -30.27 7.81 -14.67
CA GLN A 207 -30.17 8.39 -13.33
C GLN A 207 -29.02 7.80 -12.49
N GLU A 208 -27.96 7.37 -13.16
CA GLU A 208 -26.73 6.88 -12.54
C GLU A 208 -25.75 8.05 -12.41
N LYS A 209 -25.27 8.33 -11.21
CA LYS A 209 -24.31 9.40 -10.93
C LYS A 209 -23.48 9.08 -9.70
N ASP A 210 -22.61 10.02 -9.32
CA ASP A 210 -21.90 10.00 -8.04
C ASP A 210 -21.07 8.71 -7.84
N PHE A 211 -20.10 8.45 -8.72
CA PHE A 211 -19.22 7.28 -8.61
C PHE A 211 -17.99 7.59 -7.77
N ASP A 212 -17.70 6.73 -6.80
CA ASP A 212 -16.46 6.79 -6.02
C ASP A 212 -15.27 6.22 -6.81
N ILE A 213 -15.53 5.17 -7.60
CA ILE A 213 -14.54 4.48 -8.40
C ILE A 213 -15.08 4.28 -9.82
N ILE A 214 -14.25 4.55 -10.82
CA ILE A 214 -14.49 4.19 -12.21
C ILE A 214 -13.34 3.31 -12.69
N LEU A 215 -13.67 2.14 -13.24
CA LEU A 215 -12.74 1.24 -13.92
C LEU A 215 -12.88 1.44 -15.43
N CYS A 216 -11.77 1.74 -16.10
CA CYS A 216 -11.67 1.84 -17.55
C CYS A 216 -10.38 1.14 -17.99
N ARG A 217 -10.34 -0.18 -17.79
CA ARG A 217 -9.11 -0.98 -17.92
C ARG A 217 -9.06 -1.72 -19.25
N ASN A 218 -7.89 -1.68 -19.90
CA ASN A 218 -7.56 -2.39 -21.13
C ASN A 218 -8.50 -2.07 -22.32
N VAL A 219 -9.02 -0.84 -22.37
CA VAL A 219 -9.92 -0.33 -23.41
C VAL A 219 -9.41 0.95 -24.05
N LEU A 220 -8.65 1.77 -23.32
CA LEU A 220 -8.06 3.01 -23.87
C LEU A 220 -7.05 2.71 -24.98
N ILE A 221 -6.41 1.53 -24.94
CA ILE A 221 -5.50 1.02 -25.99
C ILE A 221 -6.14 0.97 -27.39
N TYR A 222 -7.46 1.06 -27.50
CA TYR A 222 -8.18 1.01 -28.76
C TYR A 222 -8.44 2.39 -29.38
N PHE A 223 -8.18 3.47 -28.67
CA PHE A 223 -8.48 4.83 -29.10
C PHE A 223 -7.21 5.60 -29.47
N ASP A 224 -7.35 6.60 -30.35
CA ASP A 224 -6.29 7.56 -30.61
C ASP A 224 -6.17 8.59 -29.47
N ALA A 225 -5.11 9.41 -29.47
CA ALA A 225 -4.86 10.37 -28.40
C ALA A 225 -6.05 11.33 -28.15
N LYS A 226 -6.73 11.77 -29.22
CA LYS A 226 -7.91 12.65 -29.13
C LYS A 226 -9.10 11.93 -28.50
N GLY A 227 -9.35 10.67 -28.89
CA GLY A 227 -10.37 9.82 -28.32
C GLY A 227 -10.12 9.53 -26.84
N ILE A 228 -8.88 9.19 -26.46
CA ILE A 228 -8.48 8.98 -25.07
C ILE A 228 -8.75 10.23 -24.23
N ALA A 229 -8.30 11.40 -24.68
CA ALA A 229 -8.51 12.66 -23.96
C ALA A 229 -9.99 13.00 -23.78
N GLN A 230 -10.84 12.72 -24.79
CA GLN A 230 -12.28 12.90 -24.67
C GLN A 230 -12.92 11.92 -23.67
N ILE A 231 -12.55 10.64 -23.73
CA ILE A 231 -13.06 9.59 -22.84
C ILE A 231 -12.66 9.89 -21.39
N VAL A 232 -11.39 10.20 -21.13
CA VAL A 232 -10.90 10.48 -19.78
C VAL A 232 -11.59 11.72 -19.19
N ARG A 233 -11.79 12.79 -19.97
CA ARG A 233 -12.56 13.96 -19.52
C ARG A 233 -14.01 13.60 -19.16
N ASN A 234 -14.65 12.73 -19.95
CA ASN A 234 -15.99 12.26 -19.64
C ASN A 234 -16.02 11.43 -18.35
N LEU A 235 -15.08 10.49 -18.17
CA LEU A 235 -14.98 9.65 -16.97
C LEU A 235 -14.70 10.50 -15.72
N SER A 236 -13.74 11.44 -15.80
CA SER A 236 -13.42 12.30 -14.66
C SER A 236 -14.63 13.11 -14.18
N ARG A 237 -15.48 13.62 -15.10
CA ARG A 237 -16.70 14.34 -14.72
C ARG A 237 -17.69 13.50 -13.91
N GLN A 238 -17.70 12.18 -14.11
CA GLN A 238 -18.60 11.25 -13.40
C GLN A 238 -18.06 10.82 -12.03
N LEU A 239 -16.77 11.03 -11.77
CA LEU A 239 -16.17 10.79 -10.46
C LEU A 239 -16.61 11.86 -9.46
N LEU A 240 -16.93 11.40 -8.25
CA LEU A 240 -17.02 12.26 -7.09
C LEU A 240 -15.66 12.93 -6.80
N PRO A 241 -15.66 14.10 -6.17
CA PRO A 241 -14.42 14.69 -5.69
C PRO A 241 -13.69 13.71 -4.76
N GLY A 242 -12.39 13.49 -4.97
CA GLY A 242 -11.63 12.47 -4.24
C GLY A 242 -11.75 11.05 -4.80
N GLY A 243 -12.64 10.82 -5.79
CA GLY A 243 -12.85 9.55 -6.45
C GLY A 243 -11.67 9.10 -7.33
N ILE A 244 -11.68 7.83 -7.71
CA ILE A 244 -10.54 7.16 -8.36
C ILE A 244 -10.92 6.61 -9.73
N LEU A 245 -10.14 6.98 -10.75
CA LEU A 245 -10.12 6.33 -12.05
C LEU A 245 -9.01 5.28 -12.07
N CYS A 246 -9.37 4.05 -12.40
CA CYS A 246 -8.45 2.93 -12.59
C CYS A 246 -8.36 2.56 -14.08
N VAL A 247 -7.15 2.47 -14.61
CA VAL A 247 -6.86 2.00 -15.99
C VAL A 247 -5.99 0.75 -15.95
N GLY A 248 -5.80 0.09 -17.08
CA GLY A 248 -4.98 -1.11 -17.21
C GLY A 248 -3.48 -0.81 -17.12
N HIS A 249 -2.65 -1.84 -16.90
CA HIS A 249 -1.20 -1.67 -16.69
C HIS A 249 -0.42 -1.04 -17.84
N SER A 250 -0.89 -1.22 -19.08
CA SER A 250 -0.24 -0.69 -20.28
C SER A 250 -0.86 0.63 -20.74
N GLU A 251 -1.76 1.20 -19.95
CA GLU A 251 -2.49 2.42 -20.28
C GLU A 251 -1.95 3.58 -19.44
N HIS A 252 -1.72 4.71 -20.11
CA HIS A 252 -1.29 5.93 -19.46
C HIS A 252 -2.22 7.07 -19.87
N ILE A 253 -2.66 7.85 -18.88
CA ILE A 253 -3.44 9.07 -19.10
C ILE A 253 -2.48 10.26 -19.18
N ASP A 254 -2.58 11.04 -20.25
CA ASP A 254 -1.94 12.35 -20.30
C ASP A 254 -2.62 13.29 -19.29
N LEU A 255 -1.89 13.65 -18.24
CA LEU A 255 -2.39 14.46 -17.15
C LEU A 255 -2.57 15.93 -17.54
N ALA A 256 -1.95 16.40 -18.63
CA ALA A 256 -1.96 17.81 -19.03
C ALA A 256 -3.38 18.32 -19.37
N GLU A 257 -4.29 17.43 -19.78
CA GLU A 257 -5.66 17.78 -20.19
C GLU A 257 -6.75 17.34 -19.20
N THR A 258 -6.36 16.95 -17.98
CA THR A 258 -7.28 16.39 -16.99
C THR A 258 -7.11 17.05 -15.63
N ASP A 259 -8.15 17.02 -14.82
CA ASP A 259 -8.09 17.41 -13.42
C ASP A 259 -7.53 16.27 -12.52
N LEU A 260 -7.09 15.15 -13.07
CA LEU A 260 -6.66 13.97 -12.31
C LEU A 260 -5.19 14.06 -11.86
N SER A 261 -4.86 13.37 -10.77
CA SER A 261 -3.48 13.21 -10.27
C SER A 261 -3.10 11.72 -10.19
N SER A 262 -1.92 11.35 -10.67
CA SER A 262 -1.45 9.96 -10.58
C SER A 262 -1.17 9.56 -9.13
N LYS A 263 -1.57 8.34 -8.75
CA LYS A 263 -1.30 7.67 -7.47
C LYS A 263 -0.53 6.36 -7.63
N GLY A 264 0.08 6.17 -8.80
CA GLY A 264 0.80 4.95 -9.17
C GLY A 264 0.65 4.69 -10.67
N ARG A 265 0.95 3.46 -11.08
CA ARG A 265 0.95 3.07 -12.49
C ARG A 265 -0.43 3.10 -13.14
N SER A 266 -1.47 2.74 -12.40
CA SER A 266 -2.81 2.48 -12.95
C SER A 266 -3.93 3.25 -12.25
N LEU A 267 -3.61 4.04 -11.23
CA LEU A 267 -4.59 4.73 -10.38
C LEU A 267 -4.43 6.25 -10.52
N TYR A 268 -5.56 6.92 -10.77
CA TYR A 268 -5.66 8.35 -10.96
C TYR A 268 -6.76 8.93 -10.07
N ARG A 269 -6.48 10.00 -9.34
CA ARG A 269 -7.38 10.56 -8.34
C ARG A 269 -7.91 11.92 -8.76
N LYS A 270 -9.22 12.10 -8.66
CA LYS A 270 -9.88 13.39 -8.83
C LYS A 270 -9.69 14.27 -7.58
N PRO A 271 -9.34 15.55 -7.72
CA PRO A 271 -9.16 16.46 -6.60
C PRO A 271 -10.47 16.68 -5.85
N LEU A 272 -10.36 16.97 -4.56
CA LEU A 272 -11.50 17.35 -3.73
C LEU A 272 -11.98 18.76 -4.14
N LEU A 273 -13.29 18.97 -4.19
CA LEU A 273 -13.88 20.29 -4.40
C LEU A 273 -13.53 21.16 -3.18
N LYS A 274 -12.79 22.25 -3.41
CA LYS A 274 -12.63 23.31 -2.41
C LYS A 274 -14.00 24.00 -2.27
N THR A 275 -14.67 23.85 -1.14
CA THR A 275 -15.81 24.69 -0.79
C THR A 275 -15.35 26.15 -0.80
N MET A 276 -16.06 27.00 -1.52
CA MET A 276 -15.71 28.42 -1.63
C MET A 276 -15.85 29.13 -0.28
N SER A 277 -14.72 29.30 0.40
CA SER A 277 -14.46 30.43 1.28
C SER A 277 -13.03 30.93 1.01
N SER A 278 -12.96 32.13 0.42
CA SER A 278 -11.80 33.04 0.33
C SER A 278 -10.41 32.43 0.19
N SER A 279 -9.85 32.56 -1.03
CA SER A 279 -8.43 32.72 -1.33
C SER A 279 -7.44 32.02 -0.38
N THR A 280 -7.21 30.72 -0.57
CA THR A 280 -6.01 30.07 -0.04
C THR A 280 -5.52 28.98 -0.99
N THR A 281 -4.22 29.08 -1.28
CA THR A 281 -3.33 28.16 -1.97
C THR A 281 -3.50 26.71 -1.48
N SER A 282 -3.11 25.73 -2.29
CA SER A 282 -3.01 24.33 -1.86
C SER A 282 -2.27 24.26 -0.52
N GLY A 283 -2.94 23.80 0.54
CA GLY A 283 -2.36 23.76 1.88
C GLY A 283 -1.22 22.76 1.94
N ALA A 284 -0.01 23.27 1.72
CA ALA A 284 1.21 22.78 2.29
C ALA A 284 0.95 22.37 3.76
N GLY A 285 1.34 21.16 4.18
CA GLY A 285 1.11 20.74 5.57
C GLY A 285 1.74 21.74 6.54
N ARG A 286 1.18 21.96 7.73
CA ARG A 286 1.69 22.97 8.67
C ARG A 286 2.68 22.37 9.67
N VAL A 287 3.88 22.94 9.76
CA VAL A 287 4.90 22.53 10.73
C VAL A 287 5.20 23.68 11.68
N LEU A 288 5.17 23.39 12.99
CA LEU A 288 5.60 24.32 14.02
C LEU A 288 7.06 24.00 14.41
N ILE A 289 7.93 24.99 14.31
CA ILE A 289 9.30 24.91 14.80
C ILE A 289 9.39 25.65 16.12
N VAL A 290 9.80 24.97 17.17
CA VAL A 290 10.00 25.53 18.51
C VAL A 290 11.48 25.44 18.84
N ASP A 291 12.20 26.56 18.71
CA ASP A 291 13.65 26.63 18.95
C ASP A 291 14.04 28.08 19.27
N ASP A 292 14.84 28.29 20.32
CA ASP A 292 15.25 29.63 20.76
C ASP A 292 16.28 30.26 19.80
N SER A 293 17.02 29.45 19.04
CA SER A 293 18.02 29.87 18.07
C SER A 293 17.38 30.30 16.75
N LEU A 294 17.48 31.60 16.44
CA LEU A 294 17.06 32.17 15.16
C LEU A 294 17.73 31.48 13.96
N VAL A 295 18.99 31.06 14.12
CA VAL A 295 19.76 30.40 13.04
C VAL A 295 19.15 29.04 12.74
N ILE A 296 18.88 28.22 13.76
CA ILE A 296 18.27 26.90 13.60
C ILE A 296 16.85 27.04 13.04
N ARG A 297 16.05 27.97 13.56
CA ARG A 297 14.72 28.29 13.01
C ARG A 297 14.77 28.60 11.52
N ARG A 298 15.73 29.40 11.06
CA ARG A 298 15.88 29.74 9.62
C ARG A 298 16.29 28.54 8.77
N VAL A 299 17.22 27.72 9.25
CA VAL A 299 17.67 26.51 8.54
C VAL A 299 16.53 25.52 8.41
N LEU A 300 15.87 25.17 9.53
CA LEU A 300 14.73 24.26 9.54
C LEU A 300 13.57 24.81 8.70
N SER A 301 13.25 26.10 8.81
CA SER A 301 12.20 26.72 8.00
C SER A 301 12.49 26.61 6.51
N SER A 302 13.74 26.83 6.09
CA SER A 302 14.16 26.70 4.69
C SER A 302 14.04 25.26 4.19
N LEU A 303 14.50 24.29 4.98
CA LEU A 303 14.43 22.87 4.62
C LEU A 303 12.98 22.39 4.51
N ILE A 304 12.16 22.71 5.51
CA ILE A 304 10.76 22.29 5.59
C ILE A 304 9.88 23.02 4.57
N ALA A 305 10.14 24.31 4.31
CA ALA A 305 9.42 25.04 3.26
C ALA A 305 9.70 24.48 1.85
N LYS A 306 10.95 24.09 1.56
CA LYS A 306 11.32 23.42 0.30
C LYS A 306 10.59 22.09 0.10
N MET A 307 10.16 21.44 1.19
CA MET A 307 9.37 20.22 1.15
C MET A 307 7.90 20.46 0.77
N GLY A 308 7.47 21.72 0.69
CA GLY A 308 6.09 22.12 0.44
C GLY A 308 5.23 22.10 1.70
N PHE A 309 5.81 22.37 2.88
CA PHE A 309 5.09 22.59 4.14
C PHE A 309 5.04 24.10 4.47
N GLU A 310 3.93 24.56 5.05
CA GLU A 310 3.81 25.90 5.63
C GLU A 310 4.48 25.86 7.01
N VAL A 311 5.41 26.78 7.24
CA VAL A 311 6.22 26.79 8.45
C VAL A 311 5.84 27.98 9.32
N GLU A 312 5.58 27.70 10.60
CA GLU A 312 5.52 28.69 11.66
C GLU A 312 6.65 28.39 12.64
N SER A 313 7.41 29.40 13.07
CA SER A 313 8.51 29.22 14.00
C SER A 313 8.39 30.17 15.18
N VAL A 314 8.58 29.65 16.38
CA VAL A 314 8.45 30.36 17.67
C VAL A 314 9.69 30.11 18.52
N GLU A 315 9.98 31.01 19.46
CA GLU A 315 11.24 30.95 20.24
C GLU A 315 11.09 30.44 21.66
N SER A 316 9.86 30.22 22.12
CA SER A 316 9.61 29.80 23.50
C SER A 316 8.44 28.85 23.62
N ALA A 317 8.46 28.05 24.69
CA ALA A 317 7.37 27.19 25.10
C ALA A 317 6.02 27.95 25.24
N MET A 318 6.06 29.20 25.73
CA MET A 318 4.85 30.01 25.91
C MET A 318 4.23 30.41 24.56
N GLU A 319 5.04 30.77 23.58
CA GLU A 319 4.56 31.03 22.22
C GLU A 319 4.08 29.75 21.54
N ALA A 320 4.78 28.64 21.72
CA ALA A 320 4.38 27.33 21.21
C ALA A 320 3.01 26.92 21.75
N SER A 321 2.75 27.09 23.04
CA SER A 321 1.44 26.83 23.66
C SER A 321 0.32 27.68 23.05
N LYS A 322 0.56 28.97 22.76
CA LYS A 322 -0.43 29.83 22.08
C LYS A 322 -0.67 29.39 20.64
N ALA A 323 0.40 29.00 19.95
CA ALA A 323 0.35 28.54 18.57
C ALA A 323 -0.51 27.27 18.46
N VAL A 324 -0.24 26.23 19.26
CA VAL A 324 -0.99 24.96 19.22
C VAL A 324 -2.45 25.08 19.68
N LEU A 325 -2.78 26.09 20.49
CA LEU A 325 -4.16 26.40 20.86
C LEU A 325 -4.95 27.10 19.74
N SER A 326 -4.28 27.90 18.93
CA SER A 326 -4.92 28.72 17.89
C SER A 326 -4.96 28.04 16.52
N LYS A 327 -4.04 27.12 16.25
CA LYS A 327 -3.86 26.46 14.95
C LYS A 327 -3.53 24.99 15.12
N THR A 328 -3.88 24.20 14.12
CA THR A 328 -3.49 22.79 14.04
C THR A 328 -2.21 22.62 13.23
N TYR A 329 -1.28 21.83 13.75
CA TYR A 329 -0.04 21.47 13.07
C TYR A 329 0.01 19.97 12.78
N ASP A 330 0.66 19.63 11.67
CA ASP A 330 0.89 18.25 11.22
C ASP A 330 2.14 17.65 11.85
N LEU A 331 3.10 18.50 12.24
CA LEU A 331 4.35 18.11 12.87
C LEU A 331 4.86 19.28 13.74
N ILE A 332 5.49 18.95 14.86
CA ILE A 332 6.23 19.90 15.70
C ILE A 332 7.69 19.45 15.73
N THR A 333 8.62 20.33 15.39
CA THR A 333 10.04 20.15 15.73
C THR A 333 10.32 20.91 17.01
N LEU A 334 10.87 20.23 18.00
CA LEU A 334 11.03 20.77 19.35
C LEU A 334 12.49 20.70 19.80
N ASP A 335 13.04 21.84 20.19
CA ASP A 335 14.29 21.86 20.95
C ASP A 335 14.05 21.51 22.42
N LEU A 336 15.02 20.81 23.02
CA LEU A 336 14.97 20.48 24.45
C LEU A 336 15.45 21.65 25.31
N HIS A 337 16.45 22.39 24.83
CA HIS A 337 17.07 23.47 25.60
C HIS A 337 16.44 24.80 25.25
N MET A 338 15.47 25.24 26.07
CA MET A 338 14.82 26.53 25.91
C MET A 338 14.78 27.31 27.23
N PRO A 339 14.81 28.65 27.19
CA PRO A 339 14.69 29.48 28.38
C PRO A 339 13.35 29.29 29.11
N GLN A 340 13.38 29.39 30.44
CA GLN A 340 12.22 29.35 31.37
C GLN A 340 11.54 27.97 31.49
N ILE A 341 11.08 27.40 30.37
CA ILE A 341 10.47 26.07 30.32
C ILE A 341 11.19 25.27 29.24
N ASP A 342 11.84 24.19 29.64
CA ASP A 342 12.52 23.27 28.73
C ASP A 342 11.53 22.45 27.88
N GLY A 343 12.00 21.91 26.76
CA GLY A 343 11.16 21.18 25.82
C GLY A 343 10.58 19.89 26.39
N ILE A 344 11.28 19.21 27.29
CA ILE A 344 10.79 17.97 27.94
C ILE A 344 9.58 18.28 28.80
N THR A 345 9.69 19.30 29.66
CA THR A 345 8.64 19.77 30.55
C THR A 345 7.43 20.24 29.74
N TRP A 346 7.66 21.10 28.74
CA TRP A 346 6.60 21.59 27.85
C TRP A 346 5.85 20.44 27.15
N LEU A 347 6.57 19.49 26.56
CA LEU A 347 5.94 18.39 25.83
C LEU A 347 5.09 17.50 26.74
N LYS A 348 5.56 17.18 27.94
CA LYS A 348 4.78 16.41 28.94
C LYS A 348 3.48 17.14 29.30
N GLU A 349 3.56 18.44 29.57
CA GLU A 349 2.38 19.27 29.87
C GLU A 349 1.40 19.28 28.70
N GLN A 350 1.87 19.54 27.48
CA GLN A 350 1.01 19.57 26.29
C GLN A 350 0.33 18.22 26.01
N ARG A 351 1.03 17.10 26.22
CA ARG A 351 0.43 15.76 26.10
C ARG A 351 -0.65 15.53 27.15
N SER A 352 -0.44 16.01 28.39
CA SER A 352 -1.44 15.88 29.47
C SER A 352 -2.75 16.62 29.18
N ILE A 353 -2.68 17.70 28.41
CA ILE A 353 -3.85 18.49 27.97
C ILE A 353 -4.38 18.09 26.59
N GLY A 354 -3.88 16.97 26.03
CA GLY A 354 -4.47 16.34 24.85
C GLY A 354 -3.82 16.66 23.51
N LEU A 355 -2.61 17.25 23.47
CA LEU A 355 -1.88 17.43 22.21
C LEU A 355 -1.60 16.06 21.58
N THR A 356 -2.09 15.81 20.36
CA THR A 356 -1.83 14.57 19.61
C THR A 356 -0.86 14.73 18.46
N THR A 357 -0.47 15.97 18.11
CA THR A 357 0.46 16.28 17.02
C THR A 357 1.80 15.57 17.21
N PRO A 358 2.37 14.92 16.19
CA PRO A 358 3.65 14.25 16.32
C PRO A 358 4.77 15.27 16.56
N VAL A 359 5.73 14.87 17.39
CA VAL A 359 6.86 15.71 17.81
C VAL A 359 8.17 15.00 17.49
N VAL A 360 9.04 15.69 16.77
CA VAL A 360 10.42 15.28 16.51
C VAL A 360 11.33 16.21 17.30
N ILE A 361 12.20 15.63 18.12
CA ILE A 361 13.17 16.40 18.89
C ILE A 361 14.32 16.78 17.97
N VAL A 362 14.69 18.05 17.97
CA VAL A 362 15.84 18.57 17.23
C VAL A 362 16.73 19.33 18.21
N SER A 363 17.72 18.65 18.78
CA SER A 363 18.54 19.20 19.87
C SER A 363 19.97 18.64 19.86
N ASP A 364 20.88 19.26 20.62
CA ASP A 364 22.24 18.76 20.84
C ASP A 364 22.35 18.30 22.30
N ALA A 365 21.75 17.14 22.62
CA ALA A 365 21.79 16.58 23.96
C ALA A 365 23.17 15.95 24.27
N SER A 366 23.63 16.19 25.48
CA SER A 366 24.85 15.57 26.01
C SER A 366 24.60 14.11 26.43
N PRO A 367 25.65 13.28 26.56
CA PRO A 367 25.50 11.92 27.09
C PRO A 367 24.85 11.85 28.49
N ALA A 368 24.98 12.91 29.30
CA ALA A 368 24.36 12.99 30.62
C ALA A 368 22.82 13.07 30.55
N GLU A 369 22.28 13.54 29.43
CA GLU A 369 20.84 13.73 29.20
C GLU A 369 20.20 12.56 28.44
N ALA A 370 21.00 11.55 28.08
CA ALA A 370 20.57 10.43 27.25
C ALA A 370 19.35 9.68 27.82
N GLU A 371 19.32 9.45 29.14
CA GLU A 371 18.20 8.77 29.79
C GLU A 371 16.89 9.57 29.72
N ASP A 372 16.97 10.89 29.86
CA ASP A 372 15.80 11.77 29.78
C ASP A 372 15.25 11.83 28.36
N VAL A 373 16.14 11.93 27.35
CA VAL A 373 15.77 11.90 25.92
C VAL A 373 15.13 10.56 25.55
N LEU A 374 15.74 9.43 25.94
CA LEU A 374 15.19 8.10 25.70
C LEU A 374 13.85 7.90 26.45
N GLY A 375 13.74 8.48 27.65
CA GLY A 375 12.50 8.58 28.40
C GLY A 375 11.38 9.21 27.57
N ILE A 376 11.64 10.38 27.00
CA ILE A 376 10.68 11.09 26.15
C ILE A 376 10.39 10.36 24.84
N LEU A 377 11.38 9.80 24.16
CA LEU A 377 11.17 9.04 22.93
C LEU A 377 10.29 7.80 23.15
N SER A 378 10.31 7.22 24.35
CA SER A 378 9.47 6.07 24.66
C SER A 378 8.00 6.41 24.96
N THR A 379 7.67 7.69 25.14
CA THR A 379 6.38 8.10 25.71
C THR A 379 5.70 9.30 25.03
N HIS A 380 6.45 10.28 24.52
CA HIS A 380 5.90 11.57 24.08
C HIS A 380 6.39 12.05 22.70
N ALA A 381 7.53 11.55 22.18
CA ALA A 381 8.12 11.96 20.89
C ALA A 381 8.35 10.77 19.93
N GLN A 382 8.41 11.04 18.62
CA GLN A 382 8.46 10.02 17.56
C GLN A 382 9.87 9.74 17.04
N ASP A 383 10.74 10.75 17.06
CA ASP A 383 12.14 10.63 16.62
C ASP A 383 13.00 11.74 17.25
N TYR A 384 14.31 11.58 17.14
CA TYR A 384 15.32 12.53 17.61
C TYR A 384 16.36 12.79 16.52
N ILE A 385 16.77 14.05 16.39
CA ILE A 385 17.74 14.53 15.41
C ILE A 385 18.74 15.45 16.10
N GLU A 386 20.05 15.24 15.86
CA GLU A 386 21.09 16.16 16.33
C GLU A 386 21.15 17.42 15.46
N LYS A 387 21.27 18.61 16.07
CA LYS A 387 21.28 19.87 15.30
C LYS A 387 22.48 19.95 14.35
N LYS A 388 23.60 19.31 14.70
CA LYS A 388 24.78 19.20 13.82
C LYS A 388 24.48 18.52 12.48
N ASP A 389 23.53 17.57 12.45
CA ASP A 389 23.17 16.82 11.23
C ASP A 389 22.35 17.66 10.23
N LEU A 390 21.85 18.83 10.66
CA LEU A 390 21.08 19.75 9.81
C LEU A 390 21.92 20.34 8.66
N GLN A 391 23.24 20.42 8.80
CA GLN A 391 24.14 20.98 7.78
C GLN A 391 24.69 19.91 6.84
N ASP A 392 24.97 18.71 7.36
CA ASP A 392 25.71 17.66 6.63
C ASP A 392 24.80 16.66 5.88
N ASN A 393 23.55 16.45 6.33
CA ASN A 393 22.65 15.41 5.80
C ASN A 393 21.22 15.90 5.49
N SER A 394 21.11 17.07 4.86
CA SER A 394 19.82 17.74 4.60
C SER A 394 18.76 16.89 3.86
N SER A 395 19.16 15.96 2.99
CA SER A 395 18.23 15.07 2.27
C SER A 395 17.61 14.00 3.15
N GLU A 396 18.40 13.35 4.02
CA GLU A 396 17.93 12.28 4.92
C GLU A 396 17.01 12.85 6.00
N LEU A 397 17.36 14.01 6.54
CA LEU A 397 16.54 14.75 7.50
C LEU A 397 15.14 15.07 6.94
N THR A 398 15.12 15.64 5.74
CA THR A 398 13.91 16.01 5.00
C THR A 398 13.02 14.78 4.78
N GLU A 399 13.63 13.66 4.45
CA GLU A 399 12.99 12.37 4.25
C GLU A 399 12.36 11.81 5.53
N ARG A 400 13.09 11.85 6.66
CA ARG A 400 12.58 11.43 7.98
C ARG A 400 11.41 12.28 8.46
N LEU A 401 11.53 13.61 8.39
CA LEU A 401 10.48 14.55 8.81
C LEU A 401 9.20 14.37 7.97
N ARG A 402 9.34 14.18 6.65
CA ARG A 402 8.20 13.89 5.76
C ARG A 402 7.52 12.57 6.13
N ALA A 403 8.30 11.51 6.33
CA ALA A 403 7.77 10.19 6.66
C ALA A 403 6.94 10.21 7.95
N ILE A 404 7.41 10.91 8.99
CA ILE A 404 6.70 11.06 10.27
C ILE A 404 5.42 11.89 10.10
N ALA A 405 5.48 13.00 9.36
CA ALA A 405 4.31 13.86 9.10
C ALA A 405 3.21 13.12 8.32
N ASP A 406 3.58 12.36 7.28
CA ASP A 406 2.64 11.63 6.43
C ASP A 406 1.99 10.44 7.16
N GLN A 407 2.76 9.70 7.97
CA GLN A 407 2.27 8.53 8.70
C GLN A 407 1.32 8.90 9.85
N THR A 408 1.48 10.08 10.45
CA THR A 408 0.62 10.52 11.57
C THR A 408 -0.75 11.02 11.11
N LYS A 409 -0.84 11.56 9.89
CA LYS A 409 -2.12 11.82 9.21
C LYS A 409 -2.91 10.52 8.97
N ALA A 410 -2.22 9.44 8.58
CA ALA A 410 -2.84 8.13 8.39
C ALA A 410 -3.33 7.51 9.71
N LYS A 411 -2.57 7.63 10.80
CA LYS A 411 -2.92 7.05 12.11
C LYS A 411 -4.04 7.79 12.86
N THR A 412 -4.08 9.12 12.77
CA THR A 412 -5.13 9.92 13.45
C THR A 412 -6.50 9.70 12.82
N LEU A 413 -6.57 9.46 11.51
CA LEU A 413 -7.80 9.02 10.83
C LEU A 413 -8.21 7.58 11.19
N ALA A 414 -7.24 6.66 11.35
CA ALA A 414 -7.52 5.25 11.63
C ALA A 414 -8.04 4.98 13.06
N LYS A 415 -7.66 5.81 14.04
CA LYS A 415 -7.96 5.60 15.48
C LYS A 415 -9.42 5.86 15.88
N SER A 416 -10.22 6.44 14.99
CA SER A 416 -11.59 6.90 15.26
C SER A 416 -12.69 5.93 14.82
N LEU A 417 -12.39 4.91 13.99
CA LEU A 417 -13.45 4.26 13.21
C LEU A 417 -13.66 2.75 13.38
N PHE A 418 -12.74 1.95 13.95
CA PHE A 418 -12.99 0.49 14.04
C PHE A 418 -12.29 -0.22 15.21
N PRO A 419 -12.90 -1.26 15.82
CA PRO A 419 -12.19 -2.27 16.59
C PRO A 419 -11.37 -3.18 15.66
N GLN A 420 -10.19 -3.57 16.13
CA GLN A 420 -9.18 -4.33 15.39
C GLN A 420 -9.66 -5.69 14.88
N SER A 421 -9.45 -5.96 13.59
CA SER A 421 -9.53 -7.31 13.00
C SER A 421 -8.17 -7.73 12.46
N LYS A 422 -7.63 -8.80 13.01
CA LYS A 422 -6.28 -9.34 12.74
C LYS A 422 -6.31 -10.19 11.47
N SER A 423 -5.76 -9.70 10.36
CA SER A 423 -5.41 -10.58 9.23
C SER A 423 -3.99 -11.12 9.41
N VAL A 424 -3.90 -12.19 10.19
CA VAL A 424 -2.69 -12.98 10.39
C VAL A 424 -2.44 -13.77 9.09
N ILE A 425 -1.47 -13.37 8.27
CA ILE A 425 -0.98 -14.23 7.18
C ILE A 425 -0.21 -15.38 7.85
N ARG A 426 -0.80 -16.58 7.89
CA ARG A 426 -0.09 -17.82 8.28
C ARG A 426 0.07 -18.71 7.07
N PRO A 427 1.29 -18.90 6.56
CA PRO A 427 1.58 -20.02 5.67
C PRO A 427 1.47 -21.34 6.46
N ASP A 428 0.78 -22.33 5.89
CA ASP A 428 0.67 -23.70 6.43
C ASP A 428 2.02 -24.45 6.57
N THR A 429 3.12 -23.85 6.14
CA THR A 429 4.48 -24.42 6.20
C THR A 429 5.27 -24.07 7.47
N TRP A 430 4.64 -23.41 8.44
CA TRP A 430 5.23 -23.06 9.75
C TRP A 430 5.57 -24.30 10.60
N ARG A 431 6.76 -24.88 10.40
CA ARG A 431 7.32 -25.83 11.35
C ARG A 431 7.89 -25.06 12.54
N ARG A 432 7.11 -24.97 13.63
CA ARG A 432 7.55 -24.41 14.93
C ARG A 432 8.74 -25.20 15.47
N GLY A 433 9.95 -24.77 15.13
CA GLY A 433 11.19 -25.18 15.79
C GLY A 433 11.76 -23.99 16.54
N MET A 434 12.38 -24.23 17.70
CA MET A 434 13.01 -23.17 18.47
C MET A 434 14.13 -22.51 17.64
N PRO A 435 14.12 -21.18 17.44
CA PRO A 435 15.23 -20.48 16.81
C PRO A 435 16.46 -20.59 17.69
N GLU A 436 17.61 -20.74 17.06
CA GLU A 436 18.92 -20.76 17.72
C GLU A 436 19.55 -19.36 17.75
N LEU A 437 19.05 -18.45 16.91
CA LEU A 437 19.47 -17.05 16.82
C LEU A 437 18.30 -16.18 16.41
N ILE A 438 18.12 -15.05 17.08
CA ILE A 438 17.17 -14.01 16.69
C ILE A 438 17.96 -12.79 16.22
N VAL A 439 17.64 -12.27 15.03
CA VAL A 439 18.21 -11.03 14.52
C VAL A 439 17.13 -9.98 14.28
N ILE A 440 17.37 -8.74 14.73
CA ILE A 440 16.36 -7.66 14.68
C ILE A 440 16.96 -6.39 14.08
N GLY A 441 16.21 -5.72 13.23
CA GLY A 441 16.59 -4.45 12.61
C GLY A 441 15.51 -3.38 12.81
N ALA A 442 15.92 -2.18 13.21
CA ALA A 442 15.01 -1.06 13.46
C ALA A 442 15.68 0.31 13.25
N SER A 443 14.88 1.36 13.02
CA SER A 443 15.36 2.74 12.84
C SER A 443 14.40 3.74 13.50
N THR A 444 13.85 4.74 12.80
CA THR A 444 12.90 5.72 13.35
C THR A 444 11.70 5.03 14.04
N GLY A 445 11.45 5.39 15.30
CA GLY A 445 10.46 4.75 16.18
C GLY A 445 10.88 3.39 16.78
N GLY A 446 12.07 2.91 16.44
CA GLY A 446 12.58 1.59 16.79
C GLY A 446 12.93 1.43 18.27
N THR A 447 13.37 2.49 18.93
CA THR A 447 13.72 2.47 20.37
C THR A 447 12.52 2.06 21.23
N GLU A 448 11.36 2.66 20.99
CA GLU A 448 10.10 2.30 21.65
C GLU A 448 9.61 0.91 21.24
N ALA A 449 9.66 0.61 19.94
CA ALA A 449 9.21 -0.67 19.40
C ALA A 449 9.98 -1.86 20.00
N LEU A 450 11.31 -1.74 20.11
CA LEU A 450 12.19 -2.75 20.69
C LEU A 450 11.92 -2.95 22.19
N VAL A 451 11.80 -1.87 22.97
CA VAL A 451 11.51 -1.96 24.41
C VAL A 451 10.16 -2.65 24.66
N LYS A 452 9.13 -2.30 23.88
CA LYS A 452 7.80 -2.93 23.98
C LYS A 452 7.81 -4.40 23.55
N MET A 453 8.46 -4.71 22.43
CA MET A 453 8.48 -6.07 21.88
C MET A 453 9.29 -7.02 22.74
N LEU A 454 10.47 -6.59 23.22
CA LEU A 454 11.42 -7.45 23.93
C LEU A 454 11.23 -7.45 25.46
N GLY A 455 10.25 -6.74 26.01
CA GLY A 455 10.07 -6.61 27.46
C GLY A 455 9.76 -7.94 28.18
N ASN A 456 10.40 -8.23 29.32
CA ASN A 456 10.17 -9.44 30.12
C ASN A 456 10.35 -10.76 29.34
N LEU A 457 11.49 -10.93 28.65
CA LEU A 457 11.85 -12.21 28.03
C LEU A 457 12.41 -13.19 29.07
N THR A 458 12.38 -14.48 28.75
CA THR A 458 12.94 -15.51 29.64
C THR A 458 14.47 -15.52 29.58
N GLN A 459 15.15 -15.88 30.68
CA GLN A 459 16.62 -16.02 30.71
C GLN A 459 17.17 -17.09 29.75
N ASN A 460 16.32 -18.01 29.29
CA ASN A 460 16.70 -19.07 28.34
C ASN A 460 16.43 -18.68 26.87
N SER A 461 16.08 -17.42 26.61
CA SER A 461 15.87 -16.92 25.24
C SER A 461 17.12 -17.14 24.38
N PRO A 462 16.98 -17.48 23.09
CA PRO A 462 18.11 -17.53 22.17
C PRO A 462 18.91 -16.22 22.17
N PRO A 463 20.20 -16.23 21.79
CA PRO A 463 20.95 -14.99 21.59
C PRO A 463 20.19 -14.07 20.64
N ILE A 464 20.05 -12.80 21.04
CA ILE A 464 19.42 -11.77 20.22
C ILE A 464 20.51 -10.81 19.76
N VAL A 465 20.68 -10.67 18.45
CA VAL A 465 21.64 -9.71 17.85
C VAL A 465 20.84 -8.68 17.08
N LEU A 466 20.99 -7.40 17.37
CA LEU A 466 20.18 -6.37 16.74
C LEU A 466 20.95 -5.13 16.32
N VAL A 467 20.43 -4.49 15.28
CA VAL A 467 20.90 -3.20 14.76
C VAL A 467 19.77 -2.20 14.92
N GLN A 468 20.05 -1.12 15.65
CA GLN A 468 19.18 0.04 15.76
C GLN A 468 19.95 1.24 15.20
N HIS A 469 19.40 1.92 14.18
CA HIS A 469 19.96 3.21 13.75
C HIS A 469 19.65 4.26 14.84
N ILE A 470 20.67 4.60 15.63
CA ILE A 470 20.62 5.59 16.70
C ILE A 470 21.94 6.36 16.71
N THR A 471 21.92 7.59 17.21
CA THR A 471 23.16 8.36 17.31
C THR A 471 24.06 7.79 18.42
N PRO A 472 25.41 7.84 18.26
CA PRO A 472 26.34 7.24 19.21
C PRO A 472 26.19 7.74 20.65
N ASN A 473 25.77 8.99 20.85
CA ASN A 473 25.64 9.61 22.17
C ASN A 473 24.59 8.92 23.07
N PHE A 474 23.55 8.31 22.48
CA PHE A 474 22.49 7.63 23.22
C PHE A 474 22.65 6.12 23.27
N ALA A 475 23.64 5.61 22.58
CA ALA A 475 23.67 4.23 22.19
C ALA A 475 23.84 3.33 23.42
N GLU A 476 24.81 3.64 24.29
CA GLU A 476 25.06 2.91 25.55
C GLU A 476 23.85 2.94 26.50
N ALA A 477 23.28 4.12 26.74
CA ALA A 477 22.08 4.28 27.56
C ALA A 477 20.91 3.44 27.01
N PHE A 478 20.72 3.43 25.69
CA PHE A 478 19.68 2.63 25.06
C PHE A 478 19.92 1.12 25.23
N ALA A 479 21.16 0.64 25.10
CA ALA A 479 21.50 -0.75 25.41
C ALA A 479 21.10 -1.14 26.83
N HIS A 480 21.49 -0.35 27.83
CA HIS A 480 21.19 -0.62 29.24
C HIS A 480 19.70 -0.62 29.52
N ARG A 481 18.97 0.34 28.94
CA ARG A 481 17.51 0.42 29.05
C ARG A 481 16.83 -0.81 28.44
N LEU A 482 17.26 -1.23 27.26
CA LEU A 482 16.69 -2.39 26.56
C LEU A 482 17.00 -3.70 27.29
N ALA A 483 18.21 -3.85 27.82
CA ALA A 483 18.58 -4.99 28.65
C ALA A 483 17.74 -5.07 29.94
N THR A 484 17.55 -3.93 30.61
CA THR A 484 16.70 -3.83 31.81
C THR A 484 15.26 -4.20 31.48
N ALA A 485 14.68 -3.63 30.42
CA ALA A 485 13.31 -3.92 30.02
C ALA A 485 13.12 -5.38 29.61
N SER A 486 14.08 -5.96 28.89
CA SER A 486 14.00 -7.35 28.42
C SER A 486 14.31 -8.38 29.50
N GLY A 487 15.06 -8.01 30.53
CA GLY A 487 15.61 -8.93 31.52
C GLY A 487 16.83 -9.71 31.01
N LEU A 488 17.30 -9.48 29.78
CA LEU A 488 18.47 -10.17 29.22
C LEU A 488 19.77 -9.46 29.61
N LYS A 489 20.88 -10.21 29.60
CA LYS A 489 22.22 -9.63 29.84
C LYS A 489 22.76 -8.98 28.58
N LEU A 490 23.42 -7.82 28.72
CA LEU A 490 24.18 -7.27 27.59
C LEU A 490 25.41 -8.13 27.31
N GLY A 491 25.53 -8.57 26.07
CA GLY A 491 26.74 -9.20 25.55
C GLY A 491 27.84 -8.18 25.29
N LYS A 492 29.10 -8.63 25.28
CA LYS A 492 30.24 -7.75 25.01
C LYS A 492 30.33 -7.48 23.51
N MET A 493 30.34 -6.21 23.12
CA MET A 493 30.53 -5.81 21.72
C MET A 493 32.01 -5.81 21.35
N ILE A 494 32.63 -7.01 21.35
CA ILE A 494 34.03 -7.23 20.97
C ILE A 494 34.14 -8.31 19.90
N GLN A 495 35.24 -8.26 19.13
CA GLN A 495 35.54 -9.24 18.10
C GLN A 495 35.59 -10.67 18.69
N ASP A 496 34.99 -11.62 17.98
CA ASP A 496 34.97 -13.05 18.35
C ASP A 496 34.23 -13.35 19.68
N GLU A 497 33.41 -12.43 20.21
CA GLU A 497 32.56 -12.71 21.36
C GLU A 497 31.59 -13.85 21.05
N THR A 498 31.55 -14.88 21.89
CA THR A 498 30.64 -16.01 21.71
C THR A 498 29.20 -15.61 21.96
N LEU A 499 28.30 -15.96 21.04
CA LEU A 499 26.87 -15.77 21.20
C LEU A 499 26.30 -16.72 22.26
N GLN A 500 25.67 -16.17 23.30
CA GLN A 500 25.13 -16.91 24.43
C GLN A 500 23.63 -16.71 24.56
N ARG A 501 22.92 -17.76 25.02
CA ARG A 501 21.51 -17.63 25.41
C ARG A 501 21.36 -16.66 26.57
N GLY A 502 20.20 -16.03 26.66
CA GLY A 502 19.94 -15.01 27.68
C GLY A 502 20.68 -13.69 27.47
N HIS A 503 21.35 -13.52 26.32
CA HIS A 503 22.11 -12.32 26.01
C HIS A 503 21.53 -11.53 24.82
N LEU A 504 21.70 -10.22 24.93
CA LEU A 504 21.35 -9.22 23.94
C LEU A 504 22.64 -8.56 23.44
N TYR A 505 22.85 -8.56 22.12
CA TYR A 505 23.97 -7.91 21.45
C TYR A 505 23.42 -6.82 20.53
N ILE A 506 23.94 -5.61 20.62
CA ILE A 506 23.38 -4.46 19.94
C ILE A 506 24.50 -3.60 19.34
N ALA A 507 24.42 -3.36 18.03
CA ALA A 507 25.33 -2.43 17.36
C ALA A 507 24.89 -0.99 17.61
N LEU A 508 25.81 -0.21 18.15
CA LEU A 508 25.53 1.10 18.73
C LEU A 508 26.54 2.19 18.31
N GLY A 509 27.48 1.85 17.43
CA GLY A 509 28.52 2.77 16.99
C GLY A 509 28.80 2.66 15.49
N ASP A 510 29.85 3.35 15.05
CA ASP A 510 30.22 3.44 13.64
C ASP A 510 31.00 2.18 13.16
N TYR A 511 30.39 1.02 13.34
CA TYR A 511 30.87 -0.30 12.94
C TYR A 511 29.69 -1.21 12.56
N HIS A 512 29.95 -2.18 11.69
CA HIS A 512 29.00 -3.25 11.38
C HIS A 512 29.18 -4.41 12.35
N ILE A 513 28.08 -5.13 12.58
CA ILE A 513 28.09 -6.41 13.29
C ILE A 513 27.55 -7.50 12.39
N ALA A 514 28.21 -8.65 12.43
CA ALA A 514 27.85 -9.86 11.73
C ALA A 514 27.96 -11.07 12.66
N VAL A 515 27.39 -12.19 12.23
CA VAL A 515 27.55 -13.48 12.89
C VAL A 515 28.38 -14.40 12.02
N LYS A 516 29.43 -14.99 12.59
CA LYS A 516 30.26 -15.98 11.89
C LYS A 516 30.43 -17.24 12.74
N LYS A 517 30.72 -18.36 12.06
CA LYS A 517 31.09 -19.61 12.70
C LYS A 517 32.60 -19.60 12.97
N GLN A 518 32.98 -19.84 14.22
CA GLN A 518 34.37 -20.04 14.62
C GLN A 518 34.46 -21.38 15.37
N SER A 519 35.14 -22.34 14.76
CA SER A 519 35.23 -23.71 15.29
C SER A 519 33.83 -24.33 15.51
N ALA A 520 33.49 -24.73 16.74
CA ALA A 520 32.19 -25.29 17.10
C ALA A 520 31.18 -24.24 17.62
N LYS A 521 31.54 -22.96 17.65
CA LYS A 521 30.72 -21.88 18.22
C LYS A 521 30.38 -20.83 17.17
N TYR A 522 29.36 -20.02 17.46
CA TYR A 522 29.03 -18.82 16.70
C TYR A 522 29.44 -17.59 17.50
N VAL A 523 30.07 -16.65 16.82
CA VAL A 523 30.67 -15.47 17.43
C VAL A 523 30.26 -14.20 16.69
N LEU A 524 30.37 -13.06 17.36
CA LEU A 524 30.28 -11.75 16.73
C LEU A 524 31.50 -11.48 15.84
N ASP A 525 31.23 -10.87 14.70
CA ASP A 525 32.23 -10.31 13.79
C ASP A 525 31.96 -8.82 13.63
N ILE A 526 32.91 -8.00 14.08
CA ILE A 526 32.81 -6.55 14.08
C ILE A 526 33.75 -6.02 13.01
N SER A 527 33.23 -5.14 12.14
CA SER A 527 34.02 -4.56 11.06
C SER A 527 33.73 -3.09 10.84
N HIS A 528 34.72 -2.35 10.35
CA HIS A 528 34.59 -0.95 9.95
C HIS A 528 34.55 -0.80 8.43
N GLY A 529 33.91 -1.76 7.76
CA GLY A 529 33.69 -1.72 6.31
C GLY A 529 32.91 -0.48 5.85
N ALA A 530 32.84 -0.29 4.53
CA ALA A 530 32.08 0.81 3.95
C ALA A 530 30.59 0.73 4.30
N LYS A 531 29.95 1.89 4.44
CA LYS A 531 28.51 1.99 4.73
C LYS A 531 27.69 1.25 3.65
N GLU A 532 26.73 0.41 4.06
CA GLU A 532 25.71 -0.15 3.16
C GLU A 532 24.45 0.72 3.28
N HIS A 533 23.80 1.06 2.17
CA HIS A 533 22.63 1.97 2.18
C HIS A 533 22.86 3.33 2.87
N ALA A 534 24.10 3.84 2.84
CA ALA A 534 24.55 5.05 3.53
C ALA A 534 24.50 4.98 5.07
N VAL A 535 24.28 3.79 5.65
CA VAL A 535 24.25 3.57 7.10
C VAL A 535 25.37 2.63 7.56
N ARG A 536 25.83 2.86 8.79
CA ARG A 536 26.70 1.96 9.56
C ARG A 536 26.34 2.16 11.03
N PRO A 537 25.86 1.14 11.75
CA PRO A 537 25.69 -0.28 11.34
C PRO A 537 24.62 -0.48 10.24
N SER A 538 24.66 -1.62 9.54
CA SER A 538 23.68 -2.01 8.52
C SER A 538 22.96 -3.28 8.95
N ILE A 539 21.64 -3.28 8.76
CA ILE A 539 20.75 -4.38 9.07
C ILE A 539 20.90 -5.48 8.01
N ASP A 540 21.02 -5.12 6.72
CA ASP A 540 21.23 -6.09 5.65
C ASP A 540 22.49 -6.94 5.88
N LEU A 541 23.58 -6.31 6.32
CA LEU A 541 24.82 -7.03 6.61
C LEU A 541 24.64 -8.03 7.76
N LEU A 542 24.01 -7.61 8.86
CA LEU A 542 23.70 -8.51 9.99
C LEU A 542 22.84 -9.69 9.51
N PHE A 543 21.71 -9.40 8.83
CA PHE A 543 20.76 -10.43 8.40
C PHE A 543 21.38 -11.40 7.38
N ARG A 544 22.13 -10.89 6.40
CA ARG A 544 22.86 -11.67 5.41
C ARG A 544 23.90 -12.59 6.07
N SER A 545 24.63 -12.10 7.08
CA SER A 545 25.58 -12.92 7.82
C SER A 545 24.90 -14.04 8.62
N ALA A 546 23.77 -13.73 9.27
CA ALA A 546 22.97 -14.70 10.01
C ALA A 546 22.38 -15.78 9.07
N ALA A 547 21.88 -15.39 7.89
CA ALA A 547 21.35 -16.29 6.88
C ALA A 547 22.38 -17.31 6.35
N ARG A 548 23.67 -16.94 6.35
CA ARG A 548 24.77 -17.84 5.94
C ARG A 548 25.19 -18.85 7.01
N THR A 549 24.65 -18.73 8.23
CA THR A 549 24.90 -19.71 9.29
C THR A 549 24.11 -20.99 9.03
N LYS A 550 24.39 -22.04 9.82
CA LYS A 550 23.58 -23.27 9.83
C LYS A 550 22.53 -23.25 10.95
N LEU A 551 22.37 -22.12 11.64
CA LEU A 551 21.45 -21.95 12.75
C LEU A 551 20.03 -21.78 12.23
N LYS A 552 19.05 -22.17 13.04
CA LYS A 552 17.65 -21.75 12.83
C LYS A 552 17.51 -20.28 13.20
N VAL A 553 17.48 -19.41 12.19
CA VAL A 553 17.41 -17.96 12.37
C VAL A 553 15.97 -17.48 12.32
N LEU A 554 15.61 -16.60 13.26
CA LEU A 554 14.42 -15.74 13.16
C LEU A 554 14.89 -14.30 12.92
N GLY A 555 14.54 -13.75 11.76
CA GLY A 555 14.73 -12.34 11.42
C GLY A 555 13.46 -11.53 11.66
N CYS A 556 13.59 -10.36 12.27
CA CYS A 556 12.48 -9.44 12.48
C CYS A 556 12.87 -8.02 12.05
N ILE A 557 12.07 -7.41 11.17
CA ILE A 557 12.26 -6.02 10.75
C ILE A 557 11.15 -5.13 11.32
N LEU A 558 11.54 -4.07 12.01
CA LEU A 558 10.63 -3.14 12.68
C LEU A 558 10.56 -1.79 11.97
N THR A 559 9.75 -0.88 12.50
CA THR A 559 9.63 0.51 12.08
C THR A 559 10.98 1.15 11.76
N GLY A 560 10.98 1.89 10.66
CA GLY A 560 12.20 2.51 10.17
C GLY A 560 12.05 3.02 8.74
N MET A 561 12.86 4.00 8.41
CA MET A 561 12.90 4.57 7.07
C MET A 561 13.86 3.79 6.15
N GLY A 562 13.57 3.82 4.84
CA GLY A 562 14.44 3.27 3.82
C GLY A 562 14.19 1.78 3.57
N LYS A 563 15.24 1.08 3.14
CA LYS A 563 15.18 -0.32 2.67
C LYS A 563 16.20 -1.24 3.33
N ASP A 564 17.05 -0.72 4.22
CA ASP A 564 18.09 -1.51 4.87
C ASP A 564 17.45 -2.62 5.73
N GLY A 565 17.92 -3.84 5.53
CA GLY A 565 17.41 -5.06 6.12
C GLY A 565 16.42 -5.84 5.24
N ALA A 566 15.88 -5.25 4.17
CA ALA A 566 14.91 -5.94 3.31
C ALA A 566 15.56 -7.13 2.56
N LEU A 567 16.72 -6.92 1.94
CA LEU A 567 17.41 -7.94 1.16
C LEU A 567 17.98 -9.06 2.05
N GLY A 568 18.55 -8.69 3.20
CA GLY A 568 19.05 -9.62 4.20
C GLY A 568 17.93 -10.42 4.83
N LEU A 569 16.73 -9.84 5.01
CA LEU A 569 15.57 -10.61 5.48
C LEU A 569 15.13 -11.62 4.40
N LEU A 570 15.20 -11.25 3.12
CA LEU A 570 14.96 -12.18 2.01
C LEU A 570 16.00 -13.31 2.01
N ASP A 571 17.26 -13.02 2.30
CA ASP A 571 18.31 -14.03 2.45
C ASP A 571 17.99 -15.01 3.59
N ILE A 572 17.50 -14.52 4.74
CA ILE A 572 17.05 -15.37 5.86
C ILE A 572 15.92 -16.29 5.40
N LYS A 573 14.89 -15.74 4.73
CA LYS A 573 13.76 -16.53 4.20
C LYS A 573 14.22 -17.60 3.21
N ASN A 574 15.10 -17.24 2.27
CA ASN A 574 15.64 -18.16 1.27
C ASN A 574 16.47 -19.28 1.88
N ASN A 575 17.08 -19.05 3.05
CA ASN A 575 17.79 -20.06 3.85
C ASN A 575 16.89 -20.75 4.89
N GLN A 576 15.57 -20.77 4.68
CA GLN A 576 14.57 -21.45 5.52
C GLN A 576 14.45 -20.87 6.95
N GLY A 577 14.95 -19.66 7.19
CA GLY A 577 14.72 -18.92 8.42
C GLY A 577 13.30 -18.34 8.49
N MET A 578 12.89 -17.97 9.71
CA MET A 578 11.61 -17.32 9.96
C MET A 578 11.74 -15.82 9.78
N THR A 579 10.83 -15.18 9.05
CA THR A 579 10.89 -13.73 8.82
C THR A 579 9.61 -13.01 9.21
N LEU A 580 9.74 -12.08 10.16
CA LEU A 580 8.65 -11.29 10.70
C LEU A 580 8.84 -9.81 10.33
N ALA A 581 7.74 -9.08 10.16
CA ALA A 581 7.78 -7.63 9.97
C ALA A 581 6.66 -6.91 10.73
N GLN A 582 6.97 -5.73 11.25
CA GLN A 582 5.99 -4.88 11.90
C GLN A 582 4.97 -4.34 10.88
N ASN A 583 3.68 -4.39 11.23
CA ASN A 583 2.61 -3.87 10.38
C ASN A 583 2.62 -2.33 10.28
N GLU A 584 2.01 -1.81 9.22
CA GLU A 584 1.96 -0.36 8.93
C GLU A 584 1.32 0.44 10.06
N GLU A 585 0.24 -0.08 10.65
CA GLU A 585 -0.53 0.58 11.70
C GLU A 585 0.30 0.84 12.97
N SER A 586 1.14 -0.12 13.36
CA SER A 586 1.97 0.04 14.56
C SER A 586 3.32 0.73 14.28
N CYS A 587 3.79 0.81 13.03
CA CYS A 587 5.05 1.49 12.68
C CYS A 587 4.96 3.01 12.82
N VAL A 588 5.97 3.66 13.39
CA VAL A 588 6.11 5.12 13.31
C VAL A 588 6.42 5.53 11.87
N VAL A 589 7.31 4.79 11.21
CA VAL A 589 7.63 4.90 9.78
C VAL A 589 7.61 3.50 9.15
N TYR A 590 6.72 3.28 8.17
CA TYR A 590 6.57 2.01 7.45
C TYR A 590 7.38 2.01 6.14
N GLY A 591 8.68 2.29 6.25
CA GLY A 591 9.64 2.20 5.14
C GLY A 591 10.23 0.80 5.05
N MET A 592 11.12 0.46 5.98
CA MET A 592 11.87 -0.79 5.99
C MET A 592 10.95 -2.04 5.96
N PRO A 593 9.89 -2.15 6.79
CA PRO A 593 8.99 -3.30 6.73
C PRO A 593 8.21 -3.39 5.40
N ARG A 594 7.86 -2.25 4.79
CA ARG A 594 7.16 -2.20 3.50
C ARG A 594 8.04 -2.71 2.37
N GLU A 595 9.30 -2.27 2.32
CA GLU A 595 10.24 -2.72 1.30
C GLU A 595 10.49 -4.23 1.42
N ALA A 596 10.67 -4.74 2.64
CA ALA A 596 10.78 -6.16 2.91
C ALA A 596 9.53 -6.95 2.47
N ALA A 597 8.33 -6.46 2.76
CA ALA A 597 7.08 -7.09 2.34
C ALA A 597 6.93 -7.08 0.81
N THR A 598 7.28 -5.97 0.16
CA THR A 598 7.14 -5.76 -1.30
C THR A 598 7.98 -6.75 -2.10
N ILE A 599 9.20 -7.05 -1.66
CA ILE A 599 10.07 -8.03 -2.31
C ILE A 599 9.77 -9.48 -1.90
N GLY A 600 8.72 -9.70 -1.09
CA GLY A 600 8.34 -11.01 -0.59
C GLY A 600 9.30 -11.58 0.45
N ALA A 601 10.07 -10.76 1.16
CA ALA A 601 10.99 -11.21 2.22
C ALA A 601 10.27 -11.68 3.48
N VAL A 602 9.04 -11.22 3.72
CA VAL A 602 8.30 -11.42 4.97
C VAL A 602 7.40 -12.65 4.89
N GLN A 603 7.36 -13.44 5.98
CA GLN A 603 6.43 -14.56 6.13
C GLN A 603 5.27 -14.24 7.08
N PHE A 604 5.49 -13.35 8.05
CA PHE A 604 4.47 -12.91 9.00
C PHE A 604 4.52 -11.39 9.21
N VAL A 605 3.37 -10.74 9.08
CA VAL A 605 3.19 -9.31 9.37
C VAL A 605 2.23 -9.18 10.53
N GLY A 606 2.58 -8.37 11.53
CA GLY A 606 1.73 -8.14 12.70
C GLY A 606 2.13 -6.91 13.51
N ASP A 607 1.28 -6.52 14.47
CA ASP A 607 1.66 -5.50 15.45
C ASP A 607 2.71 -6.02 16.45
N LEU A 608 3.28 -5.14 17.28
CA LEU A 608 4.33 -5.50 18.24
C LEU A 608 3.93 -6.63 19.21
N ALA A 609 2.65 -6.71 19.60
CA ALA A 609 2.16 -7.77 20.48
C ALA A 609 1.99 -9.09 19.72
N GLU A 610 1.64 -9.06 18.43
CA GLU A 610 1.61 -10.26 17.59
C GLU A 610 3.01 -10.78 17.30
N LEU A 611 3.94 -9.89 16.92
CA LEU A 611 5.35 -10.23 16.75
C LEU A 611 5.92 -10.86 18.01
N ARG A 612 5.63 -10.27 19.18
CA ARG A 612 6.02 -10.85 20.46
C ARG A 612 5.40 -12.23 20.68
N ARG A 613 4.10 -12.41 20.44
CA ARG A 613 3.46 -13.73 20.58
C ARG A 613 4.10 -14.79 19.68
N GLU A 614 4.56 -14.43 18.48
CA GLU A 614 5.26 -15.37 17.61
C GLU A 614 6.67 -15.67 18.12
N ILE A 615 7.40 -14.68 18.65
CA ILE A 615 8.69 -14.89 19.33
C ILE A 615 8.51 -15.81 20.55
N ASP A 616 7.54 -15.52 21.43
CA ASP A 616 7.23 -16.34 22.61
C ASP A 616 6.77 -17.74 22.21
N GLY A 617 5.92 -17.85 21.19
CA GLY A 617 5.46 -19.13 20.65
C GLY A 617 6.61 -20.01 20.17
N CYS A 618 7.69 -19.40 19.66
CA CYS A 618 8.90 -20.11 19.26
C CYS A 618 9.80 -20.47 20.45
N ILE A 619 9.83 -19.64 21.49
CA ILE A 619 10.65 -19.86 22.70
C ILE A 619 9.99 -20.90 23.63
N LEU A 620 8.68 -20.80 23.85
CA LEU A 620 7.92 -21.56 24.87
C LEU A 620 7.44 -22.95 24.42
N PHE A 621 7.34 -23.24 23.10
CA PHE A 621 6.93 -24.55 22.57
C PHE A 621 7.81 -25.72 23.06
N SER A 622 8.93 -25.42 23.71
CA SER A 622 9.88 -26.37 24.30
C SER A 622 9.59 -26.74 25.76
N SER A 623 8.71 -26.03 26.47
CA SER A 623 8.44 -26.32 27.90
C SER A 623 7.37 -27.39 28.14
N SER A 624 6.60 -27.76 27.11
CA SER A 624 5.55 -28.79 27.17
C SER A 624 5.90 -30.09 26.44
N ALA A 625 7.15 -30.23 25.97
CA ALA A 625 7.63 -31.40 25.22
C ALA A 625 8.89 -32.05 25.86
N ALA A 626 9.14 -31.76 27.15
CA ALA A 626 10.17 -32.40 27.97
C ALA A 626 9.52 -33.28 29.03
#